data_AF-A0A225WQM2-F1
#
_entry.id   AF-A0A225WQM2-F1
#
_cell.length_a   1.000
_cell.length_b   1.000
_cell.length_c   1.000
_cell.angle_alpha   90.00
_cell.angle_beta   90.00
_cell.angle_gamma   90.00
#
_symmetry.space_group_name_H-M   'P 1'
#
loop_
_entity.id
_entity.type
_entity.pdbx_description
1 polymer ?
#
loop_
_entity_poly.entity_id
_entity_poly.type
_entity_poly.pdbx_seq_one_letter_code
_entity_poly.pdbx_strand_id
1 'polypeptide(L)'
;MEAAKVWSKWKELSVSWPCSSTDGKYSIMQLYRTIDILKWYKEHGEREFPTIAVLARIYLGKPMSTAIQERFFSLGKYIVNDLRTSLDDERAEMACLMKANWQEYKTMLQQ
;
A
#
# COMPACT_ATOMS: atom_id res chain seq x y z
N MET A 1 31.47 -6.36 -13.24
CA MET A 1 31.13 -5.61 -14.48
C MET A 1 29.62 -5.59 -14.76
N GLU A 2 28.87 -6.65 -14.48
CA GLU A 2 27.41 -6.68 -14.71
C GLU A 2 26.62 -5.65 -13.91
N ALA A 3 26.88 -5.50 -12.60
CA ALA A 3 26.15 -4.54 -11.77
C ALA A 3 26.25 -3.09 -12.29
N ALA A 4 27.41 -2.70 -12.83
CA ALA A 4 27.62 -1.38 -13.43
C ALA A 4 26.82 -1.20 -14.73
N LYS A 5 26.67 -2.26 -15.55
CA LYS A 5 25.84 -2.24 -16.76
C LYS A 5 24.35 -2.14 -16.43
N VAL A 6 23.89 -2.89 -15.43
CA VAL A 6 22.51 -2.83 -14.92
C VAL A 6 22.21 -1.44 -14.37
N TRP A 7 23.15 -0.84 -13.63
CA TRP A 7 23.03 0.52 -13.11
C TRP A 7 22.93 1.58 -14.22
N SER A 8 23.74 1.49 -15.27
CA SER A 8 23.64 2.41 -16.41
C SER A 8 22.32 2.25 -17.16
N LYS A 9 21.87 1.01 -17.38
CA LYS A 9 20.54 0.73 -17.98
C LYS A 9 19.41 1.31 -17.13
N TRP A 10 19.53 1.29 -15.81
CA TRP A 10 18.58 1.88 -14.88
C TRP A 10 18.56 3.42 -14.93
N LYS A 11 19.72 4.07 -15.07
CA LYS A 11 19.77 5.55 -15.21
C LYS A 11 19.07 6.03 -16.48
N GLU A 12 19.15 5.23 -17.54
CA GLU A 12 18.52 5.52 -18.83
C GLU A 12 17.03 5.14 -18.87
N LEU A 13 16.52 4.48 -17.82
CA LEU A 13 15.13 4.06 -17.74
C LEU A 13 14.22 5.26 -17.46
N SER A 14 13.82 5.98 -18.51
CA SER A 14 12.80 7.01 -18.43
C SER A 14 11.41 6.38 -18.53
N VAL A 15 10.68 6.31 -17.42
CA VAL A 15 9.28 5.88 -17.44
C VAL A 15 8.41 7.05 -17.89
N SER A 16 7.67 6.88 -18.99
CA SER A 16 6.68 7.84 -19.44
C SER A 16 5.46 7.77 -18.53
N TRP A 17 5.27 8.81 -17.72
CA TRP A 17 4.14 8.88 -16.79
C TRP A 17 2.93 9.54 -17.47
N PRO A 18 1.70 9.06 -17.22
CA PRO A 18 0.48 9.60 -17.82
C PRO A 18 0.07 10.99 -17.28
N CYS A 19 0.80 11.54 -16.31
CA CYS A 19 0.51 12.87 -15.76
C CYS A 19 1.06 13.95 -16.70
N SER A 20 0.24 14.97 -17.02
CA SER A 20 0.64 16.09 -17.86
C SER A 20 1.82 16.84 -17.25
N SER A 21 3.00 16.78 -17.87
CA SER A 21 4.14 17.60 -17.47
C SER A 21 4.01 18.98 -18.11
N THR A 22 4.11 20.05 -17.33
CA THR A 22 4.44 21.37 -17.84
C THR A 22 5.96 21.46 -17.97
N ASP A 23 6.46 21.70 -19.18
CA ASP A 23 7.90 21.86 -19.49
C ASP A 23 8.82 20.71 -19.04
N GLY A 24 8.33 19.47 -19.04
CA GLY A 24 9.12 18.29 -18.60
C GLY A 24 9.25 18.16 -17.08
N LYS A 25 8.63 19.06 -16.30
CA LYS A 25 8.62 19.01 -14.84
C LYS A 25 7.37 18.31 -14.35
N TYR A 26 7.55 17.21 -13.62
CA TYR A 26 6.47 16.52 -12.94
C TYR A 26 6.33 17.05 -11.51
N SER A 27 5.11 17.44 -11.13
CA SER A 27 4.81 17.67 -9.72
C SER A 27 4.84 16.33 -8.99
N ILE A 28 5.80 16.15 -8.08
CA ILE A 28 5.94 14.94 -7.24
C ILE A 28 4.61 14.60 -6.55
N MET A 29 3.87 15.61 -6.07
CA MET A 29 2.60 15.41 -5.38
C MET A 29 1.49 14.90 -6.31
N GLN A 30 1.48 15.34 -7.58
CA GLN A 30 0.57 14.78 -8.57
C GLN A 30 0.98 13.35 -8.94
N LEU A 31 2.28 13.11 -9.09
CA LEU A 31 2.83 11.79 -9.36
C LEU A 31 2.38 10.77 -8.31
N TYR A 32 2.53 11.11 -7.02
CA TYR A 32 2.08 10.26 -5.89
C TYR A 32 0.57 10.00 -5.88
N ARG A 33 -0.24 10.93 -6.39
CA ARG A 33 -1.70 10.76 -6.43
C ARG A 33 -2.17 9.94 -7.64
N THR A 34 -1.43 10.02 -8.74
CA THR A 34 -1.83 9.42 -10.01
C THR A 34 -1.23 8.02 -10.20
N ILE A 35 -0.07 7.75 -9.61
CA ILE A 35 0.67 6.50 -9.81
C ILE A 35 0.62 5.64 -8.56
N ASP A 36 0.02 4.47 -8.71
CA ASP A 36 0.19 3.37 -7.77
C ASP A 36 1.47 2.60 -8.14
N ILE A 37 2.55 2.90 -7.41
CA ILE A 37 3.85 2.27 -7.63
C ILE A 37 3.83 0.76 -7.38
N LEU A 38 3.00 0.29 -6.44
CA LEU A 38 2.88 -1.14 -6.13
C LEU A 38 2.19 -1.87 -7.28
N LYS A 39 1.15 -1.25 -7.87
CA LYS A 39 0.49 -1.75 -9.07
C LYS A 39 1.44 -1.75 -10.27
N TRP A 40 2.24 -0.70 -10.46
CA TRP A 40 3.23 -0.65 -11.54
C TRP A 40 4.27 -1.79 -11.43
N TYR A 41 4.83 -2.03 -10.23
CA TYR A 41 5.75 -3.15 -10.02
C TYR A 41 5.08 -4.51 -10.27
N LYS A 42 3.80 -4.68 -9.92
CA LYS A 42 3.05 -5.92 -10.18
C LYS A 42 2.79 -6.16 -11.67
N GLU A 43 2.45 -5.12 -12.43
CA GLU A 43 2.04 -5.28 -13.83
C GLU A 43 3.21 -5.25 -14.83
N HIS A 44 4.21 -4.41 -14.56
CA HIS A 44 5.32 -4.13 -15.47
C HIS A 44 6.66 -4.57 -14.87
N GLY A 45 6.95 -4.15 -13.64
CA GLY A 45 8.23 -4.45 -12.98
C GLY A 45 8.50 -5.95 -12.81
N GLU A 46 7.47 -6.75 -12.59
CA GLU A 46 7.58 -8.21 -12.41
C GLU A 46 8.04 -8.93 -13.68
N ARG A 47 7.73 -8.38 -14.86
CA ARG A 47 8.15 -8.96 -16.16
C ARG A 47 9.64 -8.77 -16.41
N GLU A 48 10.19 -7.61 -16.05
CA GLU A 48 11.59 -7.28 -16.30
C GLU A 48 12.51 -7.68 -15.14
N PHE A 49 12.02 -7.56 -13.89
CA PHE A 49 12.81 -7.75 -12.68
C PHE A 49 11.98 -8.42 -11.57
N PRO A 50 11.64 -9.72 -11.68
CA PRO A 50 10.72 -10.39 -10.77
C PRO A 50 11.14 -10.30 -9.29
N THR A 51 12.40 -10.59 -8.97
CA THR A 51 12.91 -10.53 -7.58
C THR A 51 12.88 -9.12 -7.02
N ILE A 52 13.22 -8.12 -7.83
CA ILE A 52 13.25 -6.72 -7.41
C ILE A 52 11.82 -6.20 -7.24
N ALA A 53 10.91 -6.57 -8.13
CA ALA A 53 9.50 -6.19 -8.03
C ALA A 53 8.85 -6.72 -6.76
N VAL A 54 9.15 -7.97 -6.37
CA VAL A 54 8.69 -8.55 -5.10
C VAL A 54 9.27 -7.77 -3.91
N LEU A 55 10.59 -7.54 -3.89
CA LEU A 55 11.24 -6.77 -2.82
C LEU A 55 10.71 -5.34 -2.71
N ALA A 56 10.53 -4.65 -3.84
CA ALA A 56 10.00 -3.31 -3.90
C ALA A 56 8.57 -3.26 -3.35
N ARG A 57 7.72 -4.25 -3.67
CA ARG A 57 6.35 -4.31 -3.14
C ARG A 57 6.31 -4.60 -1.64
N ILE A 58 7.21 -5.43 -1.12
CA ILE A 58 7.33 -5.68 0.33
C ILE A 58 7.78 -4.40 1.05
N TYR A 59 8.83 -3.74 0.53
CA TYR A 59 9.42 -2.56 1.17
C TYR A 59 8.48 -1.35 1.11
N LEU A 60 7.92 -1.06 -0.07
CA LEU A 60 7.04 0.09 -0.30
C LEU A 60 5.60 -0.15 0.17
N GLY A 61 5.17 -1.41 0.28
CA GLY A 61 3.84 -1.77 0.78
C GLY A 61 3.70 -1.55 2.28
N LYS A 62 4.82 -1.43 3.00
CA LYS A 62 4.80 -1.10 4.42
C LYS A 62 4.37 0.36 4.61
N PRO A 63 3.32 0.64 5.41
CA PRO A 63 2.94 2.01 5.71
C PRO A 63 4.11 2.73 6.42
N MET A 64 4.41 3.96 5.99
CA MET A 64 5.47 4.77 6.60
C MET A 64 5.15 5.23 8.03
N SER A 65 3.90 5.08 8.48
CA SER A 65 3.45 5.52 9.81
C SER A 65 2.47 4.52 10.42
N THR A 66 2.54 4.38 11.74
CA THR A 66 1.60 3.64 12.59
C THR A 66 0.29 4.40 12.83
N ALA A 67 0.16 5.66 12.38
CA ALA A 67 -1.00 6.51 12.65
C ALA A 67 -2.33 5.89 12.17
N ILE A 68 -2.32 5.10 11.10
CA ILE A 68 -3.51 4.39 10.62
C ILE A 68 -3.96 3.33 11.64
N GLN A 69 -3.00 2.59 12.22
CA GLN A 69 -3.25 1.58 13.24
C GLN A 69 -3.73 2.23 14.54
N GLU A 70 -3.11 3.34 14.95
CA GLU A 70 -3.52 4.11 16.13
C GLU A 70 -4.94 4.69 16.00
N ARG A 71 -5.29 5.21 14.81
CA ARG A 71 -6.66 5.65 14.52
C ARG A 71 -7.65 4.49 14.62
N PHE A 72 -7.26 3.31 14.14
CA PHE A 72 -8.06 2.10 14.22
C PHE A 72 -8.26 1.66 15.68
N PHE A 73 -7.20 1.61 16.50
CA PHE A 73 -7.30 1.29 17.93
C PHE A 73 -8.10 2.32 18.72
N SER A 74 -7.98 3.60 18.36
CA SER A 74 -8.78 4.67 18.97
C SER A 74 -10.28 4.46 18.73
N LEU A 75 -10.66 3.99 17.54
CA LEU A 75 -12.04 3.59 17.26
C LEU A 75 -12.42 2.28 17.96
N GLY A 76 -11.50 1.33 18.07
CA GLY A 76 -11.68 0.08 18.81
C GLY A 76 -12.03 0.28 20.28
N LYS A 77 -11.54 1.35 20.91
CA LYS A 77 -11.89 1.73 22.29
C LYS A 77 -13.39 1.94 22.52
N TYR A 78 -14.18 2.26 21.49
CA TYR A 78 -15.64 2.35 21.64
C TYR A 78 -16.30 0.96 21.78
N ILE A 79 -15.65 -0.08 21.27
CA ILE A 79 -16.12 -1.47 21.30
C ILE A 79 -15.60 -2.17 22.56
N VAL A 80 -14.33 -1.93 22.92
CA VAL A 80 -13.67 -2.47 24.11
C VAL A 80 -13.54 -1.36 25.15
N ASN A 81 -14.49 -1.32 26.09
CA ASN A 81 -14.59 -0.31 27.13
C ASN A 81 -14.95 -1.00 28.46
N ASP A 82 -14.22 -0.65 29.53
CA ASP A 82 -14.41 -1.13 30.91
C ASP A 82 -15.86 -1.02 31.41
N LEU A 83 -16.63 -0.04 30.92
CA LEU A 83 -17.96 0.28 31.43
C LEU A 83 -19.12 -0.42 30.72
N ARG A 84 -18.95 -0.98 29.51
CA ARG A 84 -20.13 -1.37 28.69
C ARG A 84 -20.16 -2.75 28.07
N THR A 85 -19.04 -3.46 28.00
CA THR A 85 -18.96 -4.92 27.80
C THR A 85 -17.47 -5.21 27.66
N SER A 86 -16.86 -5.91 28.61
CA SER A 86 -15.59 -6.58 28.31
C SER A 86 -15.92 -7.69 27.32
N LEU A 87 -15.87 -7.38 26.03
CA LEU A 87 -15.77 -8.41 25.01
C LEU A 87 -14.49 -9.18 25.35
N ASP A 88 -14.56 -10.50 25.38
CA ASP A 88 -13.35 -11.30 25.52
C ASP A 88 -12.37 -10.96 24.38
N ASP A 89 -11.07 -11.06 24.65
CA ASP A 89 -10.01 -10.63 23.73
C ASP A 89 -10.18 -11.25 22.33
N GLU A 90 -10.60 -12.52 22.25
CA GLU A 90 -10.82 -13.22 20.98
C GLU A 90 -11.95 -12.57 20.16
N ARG A 91 -13.06 -12.22 20.82
CA ARG A 91 -14.19 -11.53 20.17
C ARG A 91 -13.83 -10.09 19.79
N ALA A 92 -13.03 -9.42 20.61
CA ALA A 92 -12.57 -8.06 20.33
C ALA A 92 -11.68 -8.04 19.08
N GLU A 93 -10.74 -8.98 18.99
CA GLU A 93 -9.88 -9.17 17.82
C GLU A 93 -10.70 -9.46 16.57
N MET A 94 -11.66 -10.39 16.65
CA MET A 94 -12.54 -10.73 15.52
C MET A 94 -13.35 -9.53 15.05
N ALA A 95 -13.94 -8.75 15.97
CA ALA A 95 -14.69 -7.54 15.63
C ALA A 95 -13.80 -6.49 14.94
N CYS A 96 -12.56 -6.33 15.41
CA CYS A 96 -11.57 -5.48 14.76
C CYS A 96 -11.23 -5.98 13.35
N LEU A 97 -10.94 -7.27 13.17
CA LEU A 97 -10.61 -7.85 11.87
C LEU A 97 -11.76 -7.71 10.87
N MET A 98 -12.99 -7.96 11.31
CA MET A 98 -14.20 -7.75 10.50
C MET A 98 -14.37 -6.28 10.11
N LYS A 99 -14.14 -5.35 11.04
CA LYS A 99 -14.26 -3.92 10.77
C LYS A 99 -13.22 -3.43 9.76
N ALA A 100 -11.98 -3.91 9.87
CA ALA A 100 -10.89 -3.54 8.99
C ALA A 100 -11.13 -4.00 7.53
N ASN A 101 -11.71 -5.18 7.35
CA ASN A 101 -11.95 -5.80 6.03
C ASN A 101 -13.41 -5.71 5.57
N TRP A 102 -14.21 -4.80 6.17
CA TRP A 102 -15.65 -4.75 5.93
C TRP A 102 -16.01 -4.51 4.46
N GLN A 103 -15.16 -3.80 3.72
CA GLN A 103 -15.42 -3.50 2.32
C GLN A 103 -15.30 -4.77 1.46
N GLU A 104 -14.27 -5.56 1.72
CA GLU A 104 -13.99 -6.84 1.08
C GLU A 104 -15.11 -7.84 1.38
N TYR A 105 -15.54 -7.95 2.64
CA TYR A 105 -16.68 -8.78 3.02
C TYR A 105 -17.96 -8.40 2.28
N LYS A 106 -18.26 -7.10 2.16
CA LYS A 106 -19.42 -6.63 1.38
C LYS A 106 -19.33 -7.04 -0.08
N THR A 107 -18.15 -6.96 -0.69
CA THR A 107 -17.96 -7.38 -2.08
C THR A 107 -18.14 -8.89 -2.24
N MET A 108 -17.68 -9.70 -1.29
CA MET A 108 -17.86 -11.16 -1.32
C MET A 108 -19.33 -11.58 -1.11
N LEU A 109 -20.09 -10.87 -0.28
CA LEU A 109 -21.51 -11.14 -0.03
C LEU A 109 -22.44 -10.69 -1.17
N GLN A 110 -21.94 -9.90 -2.13
CA GLN A 110 -22.68 -9.43 -3.30
C GLN A 110 -22.46 -10.31 -4.54
N GLN A 111 -21.69 -11.40 -4.42
CA GLN A 111 -21.54 -12.46 -5.43
C GLN A 111 -22.51 -13.60 -5.15
#